data_AF-A0A6J5CK35-F1
#
_entry.id   AF-A0A6J5CK35-F1
#
_cell.length_a   1.000
_cell.length_b   1.000
_cell.length_c   1.000
_cell.angle_alpha   90.00
_cell.angle_beta   90.00
_cell.angle_gamma   90.00
#
_symmetry.space_group_name_H-M   'P 1'
#
loop_
_entity.id
_entity.type
_entity.pdbx_description
1 polymer ?
#
loop_
_entity_poly.entity_id
_entity_poly.type
_entity_poly.pdbx_seq_one_letter_code
_entity_poly.pdbx_strand_id
1 'polypeptide(L)'
;MPHPPSQPSTVCGTLPRVMSWRESWEMYVEQNGGALFKDLARYGIRKPKGWDQACEGKDHISHQTFAVFYNYNAAAPIHTWVPTEEEMGWLSEKYPETFDKYYRPRWDYWREQAAKGNRFYNKTLPMLCTTCQIPMIFTEPGDATKICYRESDYLGDKYHFCSDHCKEIFDNEPEKFVQSWLPPQQVYQGNCFKPDADPTKEGFDPLMALLDYYNLNVGRDNFDFEGSEDQKNFAAWRGEVLQGEAK
;
A
#
# COMPACT_ATOMS: atom_id res chain seq x y z
N MET A 1 24.78 -17.85 22.44
CA MET A 1 24.84 -17.41 21.03
C MET A 1 23.61 -16.56 20.79
N PRO A 2 23.74 -15.26 20.50
CA PRO A 2 22.57 -14.42 20.27
C PRO A 2 21.94 -14.80 18.93
N HIS A 3 20.62 -15.00 18.94
CA HIS A 3 19.83 -15.26 17.75
C HIS A 3 19.98 -14.10 16.74
N PRO A 4 20.07 -14.36 15.44
CA PRO A 4 20.03 -13.31 14.43
C PRO A 4 18.64 -12.66 14.47
N PRO A 5 18.54 -11.31 14.48
CA PRO A 5 17.26 -10.64 14.44
C PRO A 5 16.53 -10.96 13.13
N SER A 6 15.25 -11.27 13.26
CA SER A 6 14.30 -11.52 12.19
C SER A 6 14.22 -10.36 11.19
N GLN A 7 14.13 -10.74 9.91
CA GLN A 7 13.90 -10.00 8.65
C GLN A 7 13.83 -8.45 8.65
N PRO A 8 14.60 -7.79 7.76
CA PRO A 8 14.57 -6.32 7.60
C PRO A 8 13.34 -5.83 6.84
N SER A 9 12.65 -4.83 7.41
CA SER A 9 11.49 -4.15 6.83
C SER A 9 11.89 -2.79 6.23
N THR A 10 11.52 -2.57 4.95
CA THR A 10 12.15 -1.65 3.97
C THR A 10 11.25 -0.50 3.47
N VAL A 11 10.16 -0.19 4.18
CA VAL A 11 9.16 0.82 3.78
C VAL A 11 9.21 2.02 4.74
N CYS A 12 8.58 3.14 4.37
CA CYS A 12 8.39 4.42 5.08
C CYS A 12 7.69 4.30 6.47
N GLY A 13 8.06 3.30 7.25
CA GLY A 13 7.37 2.85 8.46
C GLY A 13 8.26 2.30 9.57
N THR A 14 9.59 2.24 9.37
CA THR A 14 10.49 1.50 10.25
C THR A 14 11.63 2.38 10.77
N LEU A 15 11.76 2.43 12.10
CA LEU A 15 12.89 3.06 12.79
C LEU A 15 13.66 2.00 13.59
N PRO A 16 15.00 1.91 13.45
CA PRO A 16 15.86 2.67 12.54
C PRO A 16 15.80 2.16 11.09
N ARG A 17 15.95 3.09 10.13
CA ARG A 17 15.98 2.80 8.69
C ARG A 17 17.29 2.08 8.33
N VAL A 18 17.20 0.83 7.86
CA VAL A 18 18.38 0.00 7.53
C VAL A 18 18.85 0.22 6.09
N MET A 19 17.92 0.21 5.13
CA MET A 19 18.14 0.49 3.71
C MET A 19 16.80 0.85 3.04
N SER A 20 16.86 1.48 1.86
CA SER A 20 15.69 1.71 1.03
C SER A 20 15.16 0.42 0.38
N TRP A 21 13.88 0.41 0.00
CA TRP A 21 13.32 -0.66 -0.82
C TRP A 21 14.12 -0.86 -2.11
N ARG A 22 14.56 0.23 -2.76
CA ARG A 22 15.42 0.18 -3.94
C ARG A 22 16.69 -0.63 -3.69
N GLU A 23 17.47 -0.27 -2.66
CA GLU A 23 18.72 -0.98 -2.31
C GLU A 23 18.45 -2.45 -1.97
N SER A 24 17.36 -2.73 -1.25
CA SER A 24 16.92 -4.09 -0.94
C SER A 24 16.59 -4.88 -2.21
N TRP A 25 15.88 -4.29 -3.16
CA TRP A 25 15.54 -4.92 -4.44
C TRP A 25 16.77 -5.21 -5.29
N GLU A 26 17.69 -4.23 -5.40
CA GLU A 26 18.94 -4.38 -6.12
C GLU A 26 19.78 -5.55 -5.55
N MET A 27 19.88 -5.66 -4.24
CA MET A 27 20.66 -6.72 -3.60
C MET A 27 19.95 -8.08 -3.65
N TYR A 28 18.72 -8.17 -3.15
CA TYR A 28 18.05 -9.46 -2.94
C TYR A 28 17.36 -10.00 -4.20
N VAL A 29 16.95 -9.14 -5.12
CA VAL A 29 16.28 -9.55 -6.36
C VAL A 29 17.25 -9.48 -7.53
N GLU A 30 17.82 -8.32 -7.82
CA GLU A 30 18.62 -8.16 -9.04
C GLU A 30 19.93 -8.95 -8.99
N GLN A 31 20.69 -8.83 -7.91
CA GLN A 31 21.96 -9.56 -7.75
C GLN A 31 21.73 -11.03 -7.42
N ASN A 32 21.09 -11.33 -6.28
CA ASN A 32 20.93 -12.72 -5.82
C ASN A 32 20.00 -13.51 -6.75
N GLY A 33 18.85 -12.95 -7.12
CA GLY A 33 17.94 -13.58 -8.06
C GLY A 33 18.52 -13.65 -9.47
N GLY A 34 19.29 -12.65 -9.90
CA GLY A 34 20.02 -12.70 -11.16
C GLY A 34 21.04 -13.85 -11.22
N ALA A 35 21.75 -14.12 -10.12
CA ALA A 35 22.65 -15.28 -10.01
C ALA A 35 21.87 -16.60 -10.09
N LEU A 36 20.76 -16.72 -9.36
CA LEU A 36 19.88 -17.89 -9.43
C LEU A 36 19.41 -18.17 -10.87
N PHE A 37 18.93 -17.16 -11.59
CA PHE A 37 18.43 -17.36 -12.97
C PHE A 37 19.55 -17.67 -13.98
N LYS A 38 20.80 -17.27 -13.71
CA LYS A 38 21.95 -17.74 -14.49
C LYS A 38 22.18 -19.23 -14.28
N ASP A 39 22.11 -19.72 -13.04
CA ASP A 39 22.27 -21.15 -12.74
C ASP A 39 21.12 -21.98 -13.32
N LEU A 40 19.88 -21.47 -13.25
CA LEU A 40 18.70 -22.14 -13.79
C LEU A 40 18.65 -22.16 -15.33
N ALA A 41 19.44 -21.31 -16.01
CA ALA A 41 19.51 -21.30 -17.47
C ALA A 41 19.95 -22.64 -18.07
N ARG A 42 20.68 -23.47 -17.30
CA ARG A 42 21.05 -24.84 -17.71
C ARG A 42 19.84 -25.77 -17.92
N TYR A 43 18.69 -25.42 -17.36
CA TYR A 43 17.42 -26.12 -17.55
C TYR A 43 16.51 -25.42 -18.58
N GLY A 44 17.00 -24.40 -19.29
CA GLY A 44 16.20 -23.59 -20.21
C GLY A 44 15.28 -22.58 -19.51
N ILE A 45 15.44 -22.36 -18.20
CA ILE A 45 14.65 -21.39 -17.44
C ILE A 45 15.27 -20.00 -17.59
N ARG A 46 14.46 -19.03 -18.01
CA ARG A 46 14.83 -17.60 -18.11
C ARG A 46 14.33 -16.80 -16.91
N LYS A 47 14.79 -15.55 -16.78
CA LYS A 47 14.18 -14.58 -15.86
C LYS A 47 12.66 -14.47 -16.09
N PRO A 48 11.86 -14.19 -15.04
CA PRO A 48 10.42 -13.96 -15.13
C PRO A 48 10.09 -12.87 -16.14
N LYS A 49 8.92 -12.96 -16.78
CA LYS A 49 8.52 -12.04 -17.86
C LYS A 49 8.47 -10.58 -17.40
N GLY A 50 7.99 -10.31 -16.18
CA GLY A 50 7.91 -8.96 -15.61
C GLY A 50 9.13 -8.49 -14.84
N TRP A 51 10.28 -9.16 -15.00
CA TRP A 51 11.48 -8.84 -14.24
C TRP A 51 11.92 -7.39 -14.43
N ASP A 52 12.10 -6.95 -15.69
CA ASP A 52 12.66 -5.64 -15.97
C ASP A 52 11.69 -4.52 -15.55
N GLN A 53 10.37 -4.72 -15.72
CA GLN A 53 9.35 -3.79 -15.21
C GLN A 53 9.36 -3.70 -13.68
N ALA A 54 9.54 -4.82 -12.98
CA ALA A 54 9.64 -4.82 -11.52
C ALA A 54 10.92 -4.13 -11.03
N CYS A 55 12.03 -4.30 -11.74
CA CYS A 55 13.28 -3.58 -11.48
C CYS A 55 13.14 -2.07 -11.68
N GLU A 56 12.33 -1.61 -12.63
CA GLU A 56 12.03 -0.19 -12.77
C GLU A 56 11.10 0.29 -11.64
N GLY A 57 10.07 -0.50 -11.32
CA GLY A 57 9.07 -0.15 -10.30
C GLY A 57 9.63 0.02 -8.88
N LYS A 58 10.85 -0.44 -8.60
CA LYS A 58 11.49 -0.27 -7.28
C LYS A 58 11.64 1.20 -6.87
N ASP A 59 11.75 2.12 -7.82
CA ASP A 59 11.87 3.56 -7.55
C ASP A 59 10.54 4.26 -7.22
N HIS A 60 9.44 3.50 -7.22
CA HIS A 60 8.07 4.03 -7.15
C HIS A 60 7.19 3.35 -6.11
N ILE A 61 7.32 2.02 -5.98
CA ILE A 61 6.32 1.17 -5.30
C ILE A 61 6.10 1.53 -3.83
N SER A 62 7.16 1.87 -3.09
CA SER A 62 7.06 2.21 -1.66
C SER A 62 6.27 3.51 -1.46
N HIS A 63 6.52 4.52 -2.30
CA HIS A 63 5.84 5.81 -2.24
C HIS A 63 4.38 5.71 -2.68
N GLN A 64 4.10 4.97 -3.75
CA GLN A 64 2.73 4.70 -4.23
C GLN A 64 1.92 3.95 -3.17
N THR A 65 2.51 2.91 -2.58
CA THR A 65 1.83 2.06 -1.58
C THR A 65 1.57 2.82 -0.28
N PHE A 66 2.57 3.55 0.24
CA PHE A 66 2.39 4.30 1.48
C PHE A 66 1.36 5.42 1.33
N ALA A 67 1.32 6.10 0.17
CA ALA A 67 0.28 7.08 -0.14
C ALA A 67 -1.15 6.48 -0.16
N VAL A 68 -1.29 5.23 -0.61
CA VAL A 68 -2.59 4.53 -0.60
C VAL A 68 -3.02 4.23 0.82
N PHE A 69 -2.12 3.69 1.65
CA PHE A 69 -2.42 3.50 3.06
C PHE A 69 -2.71 4.83 3.76
N TYR A 70 -1.95 5.89 3.50
CA TYR A 70 -2.22 7.22 4.05
C TYR A 70 -3.65 7.67 3.75
N ASN A 71 -4.11 7.49 2.50
CA ASN A 71 -5.46 7.89 2.11
C ASN A 71 -6.57 6.99 2.69
N TYR A 72 -6.30 5.71 2.92
CA TYR A 72 -7.31 4.69 3.27
C TYR A 72 -7.15 4.06 4.65
N ASN A 73 -6.21 4.52 5.48
CA ASN A 73 -5.98 3.98 6.82
C ASN A 73 -7.18 4.15 7.78
N ALA A 74 -8.20 4.93 7.43
CA ALA A 74 -9.49 4.89 8.14
C ALA A 74 -10.14 3.50 8.09
N ALA A 75 -9.85 2.71 7.06
CA ALA A 75 -10.40 1.36 6.86
C ALA A 75 -9.35 0.25 6.92
N ALA A 76 -8.22 0.50 7.61
CA ALA A 76 -7.17 -0.49 7.80
C ALA A 76 -6.63 -0.44 9.24
N PRO A 77 -6.26 -1.58 9.84
CA PRO A 77 -5.69 -1.65 11.19
C PRO A 77 -4.19 -1.31 11.16
N ILE A 78 -3.86 -0.15 10.61
CA ILE A 78 -2.48 0.35 10.50
C ILE A 78 -2.48 1.86 10.59
N HIS A 79 -1.59 2.39 11.41
CA HIS A 79 -1.33 3.81 11.47
C HIS A 79 -0.40 4.27 10.33
N THR A 80 -0.69 5.45 9.79
CA THR A 80 0.19 6.14 8.85
C THR A 80 0.46 7.55 9.34
N TRP A 81 1.39 8.24 8.70
CA TRP A 81 1.76 9.61 9.04
C TRP A 81 2.28 10.31 7.79
N VAL A 82 2.43 11.63 7.89
CA VAL A 82 3.20 12.39 6.90
C VAL A 82 4.68 12.28 7.28
N PRO A 83 5.57 11.85 6.38
CA PRO A 83 6.99 11.76 6.68
C PRO A 83 7.55 13.11 7.13
N THR A 84 8.47 13.10 8.10
CA THR A 84 9.19 14.29 8.59
C THR A 84 10.13 14.86 7.51
N GLU A 85 10.63 16.10 7.68
CA GLU A 85 11.61 16.66 6.73
C GLU A 85 12.90 15.84 6.65
N GLU A 86 13.37 15.28 7.77
CA GLU A 86 14.54 14.40 7.77
C GLU A 86 14.28 13.11 6.97
N GLU A 87 13.09 12.52 7.12
CA GLU A 87 12.68 11.35 6.33
C GLU A 87 12.55 11.69 4.86
N MET A 88 11.92 12.81 4.51
CA MET A 88 11.81 13.24 3.12
C MET A 88 13.18 13.59 2.53
N GLY A 89 14.11 14.17 3.29
CA GLY A 89 15.48 14.39 2.84
C GLY A 89 16.22 13.10 2.55
N TRP A 90 16.06 12.08 3.40
CA TRP A 90 16.60 10.74 3.15
C TRP A 90 15.96 10.06 1.93
N LEU A 91 14.64 10.23 1.73
CA LEU A 91 13.96 9.71 0.54
C LEU A 91 14.45 10.41 -0.74
N SER A 92 14.72 11.72 -0.70
CA SER A 92 15.38 12.43 -1.82
C SER A 92 16.76 11.84 -2.12
N GLU A 93 17.57 11.52 -1.10
CA GLU A 93 18.87 10.88 -1.28
C GLU A 93 18.75 9.47 -1.90
N LYS A 94 17.80 8.66 -1.44
CA LYS A 94 17.64 7.26 -1.89
C LYS A 94 16.92 7.11 -3.22
N TYR A 95 16.12 8.10 -3.60
CA TYR A 95 15.32 8.10 -4.83
C TYR A 95 15.51 9.43 -5.60
N PRO A 96 16.75 9.75 -6.02
CA PRO A 96 17.10 11.09 -6.52
C PRO A 96 16.37 11.49 -7.81
N GLU A 97 15.96 10.52 -8.63
CA GLU A 97 15.30 10.77 -9.91
C GLU A 97 13.77 10.83 -9.82
N THR A 98 13.19 10.34 -8.72
CA THR A 98 11.73 10.12 -8.63
C THR A 98 11.08 10.82 -7.45
N PHE A 99 11.71 10.87 -6.27
CA PHE A 99 11.03 11.33 -5.05
C PHE A 99 10.66 12.80 -5.08
N ASP A 100 11.61 13.68 -5.32
CA ASP A 100 11.33 15.13 -5.37
C ASP A 100 10.44 15.51 -6.55
N LYS A 101 10.51 14.75 -7.65
CA LYS A 101 9.73 15.00 -8.87
C LYS A 101 8.26 14.63 -8.73
N TYR A 102 7.95 13.48 -8.09
CA TYR A 102 6.61 12.90 -8.13
C TYR A 102 5.92 12.77 -6.77
N TYR A 103 6.70 12.65 -5.67
CA TYR A 103 6.19 12.21 -4.38
C TYR A 103 6.29 13.28 -3.28
N ARG A 104 7.44 13.97 -3.14
CA ARG A 104 7.59 15.07 -2.17
C ARG A 104 6.48 16.12 -2.28
N PRO A 105 6.07 16.60 -3.47
CA PRO A 105 4.99 17.59 -3.58
C PRO A 105 3.65 17.12 -3.01
N ARG A 106 3.39 15.80 -3.02
CA ARG A 106 2.17 15.22 -2.43
C ARG A 106 2.22 15.29 -0.90
N TRP A 107 3.37 14.94 -0.32
CA TRP A 107 3.58 15.00 1.13
C TRP A 107 3.56 16.43 1.64
N ASP A 108 4.18 17.37 0.93
CA ASP A 108 4.13 18.80 1.27
C ASP A 108 2.68 19.32 1.29
N TYR A 109 1.90 18.98 0.25
CA TYR A 109 0.48 19.33 0.19
C TYR A 109 -0.31 18.70 1.36
N TRP A 110 -0.16 17.40 1.61
CA TRP A 110 -0.88 16.74 2.69
C TRP A 110 -0.49 17.25 4.07
N ARG A 111 0.79 17.62 4.27
CA ARG A 111 1.24 18.27 5.50
C ARG A 111 0.54 19.60 5.71
N GLU A 112 0.50 20.44 4.66
CA GLU A 112 -0.17 21.74 4.71
C GLU A 112 -1.67 21.59 5.01
N GLN A 113 -2.34 20.61 4.40
CA GLN A 113 -3.75 20.33 4.67
C GLN A 113 -3.96 19.82 6.10
N ALA A 114 -3.14 18.89 6.58
CA ALA A 114 -3.23 18.38 7.94
C ALA A 114 -3.02 19.49 8.99
N ALA A 115 -2.06 20.39 8.77
CA ALA A 115 -1.81 21.55 9.65
C ALA A 115 -3.01 22.51 9.72
N LYS A 116 -3.88 22.53 8.70
CA LYS A 116 -5.13 23.30 8.66
C LYS A 116 -6.33 22.54 9.22
N GLY A 117 -6.14 21.33 9.75
CA GLY A 117 -7.21 20.43 10.20
C GLY A 117 -7.93 19.68 9.06
N ASN A 118 -7.45 19.79 7.82
CA ASN A 118 -8.03 19.16 6.63
C ASN A 118 -7.30 17.87 6.25
N ARG A 119 -7.02 17.00 7.24
CA ARG A 119 -6.40 15.70 6.99
C ARG A 119 -7.24 14.93 5.94
N PHE A 120 -6.65 14.65 4.79
CA PHE A 120 -7.33 14.02 3.67
C PHE A 120 -7.55 12.53 3.91
N TYR A 121 -8.80 12.08 4.03
CA TYR A 121 -9.21 10.67 3.97
C TYR A 121 -10.01 10.43 2.69
N ASN A 122 -9.65 9.42 1.91
CA ASN A 122 -10.46 9.07 0.74
C ASN A 122 -11.65 8.19 1.18
N LYS A 123 -12.86 8.66 0.91
CA LYS A 123 -14.11 8.02 1.31
C LYS A 123 -14.70 7.11 0.22
N THR A 124 -14.07 7.03 -0.95
CA THR A 124 -14.51 6.19 -2.06
C THR A 124 -13.65 4.95 -2.14
N LEU A 125 -14.25 3.75 -2.15
CA LEU A 125 -13.49 2.50 -2.24
C LEU A 125 -12.70 2.41 -3.56
N PRO A 126 -11.45 1.91 -3.54
CA PRO A 126 -10.64 1.79 -4.73
C PRO A 126 -11.12 0.63 -5.63
N MET A 127 -10.94 0.78 -6.94
CA MET A 127 -11.00 -0.37 -7.85
C MET A 127 -9.76 -1.24 -7.64
N LEU A 128 -9.97 -2.55 -7.55
CA LEU A 128 -8.91 -3.54 -7.35
C LEU A 128 -8.60 -4.31 -8.63
N CYS A 129 -7.36 -4.76 -8.75
CA CYS A 129 -6.98 -5.75 -9.74
C CYS A 129 -7.64 -7.10 -9.45
N THR A 130 -8.24 -7.73 -10.47
CA THR A 130 -8.91 -9.04 -10.33
C THR A 130 -7.95 -10.15 -9.88
N THR A 131 -6.68 -10.07 -10.29
CA THR A 131 -5.66 -11.10 -10.05
C THR A 131 -4.98 -10.92 -8.69
N CYS A 132 -4.35 -9.77 -8.43
CA CYS A 132 -3.57 -9.56 -7.21
C CYS A 132 -4.34 -8.85 -6.08
N GLN A 133 -5.55 -8.33 -6.36
CA GLN A 133 -6.42 -7.63 -5.43
C GLN A 133 -5.84 -6.33 -4.81
N ILE A 134 -4.67 -5.88 -5.27
CA ILE A 134 -4.13 -4.57 -4.91
C ILE A 134 -4.95 -3.49 -5.63
N PRO A 135 -5.22 -2.33 -4.99
CA PRO A 135 -5.73 -1.15 -5.68
C PRO A 135 -4.93 -0.84 -6.95
N MET A 136 -5.58 -0.36 -8.00
CA MET A 136 -4.93 -0.11 -9.30
C MET A 136 -4.06 1.15 -9.28
N ILE A 137 -2.94 1.09 -8.56
CA ILE A 137 -2.09 2.25 -8.20
C ILE A 137 -0.78 2.30 -8.99
N PHE A 138 -0.44 1.20 -9.67
CA PHE A 138 0.80 1.09 -10.41
C PHE A 138 0.75 1.89 -11.71
N THR A 139 1.91 2.36 -12.14
CA THR A 139 2.07 3.28 -13.27
C THR A 139 2.73 2.60 -14.46
N GLU A 140 2.61 3.21 -15.64
CA GLU A 140 3.27 2.72 -16.85
C GLU A 140 4.80 2.82 -16.74
N PRO A 141 5.54 1.86 -17.30
CA PRO A 141 6.99 1.98 -17.46
C PRO A 141 7.38 3.27 -18.21
N GLY A 142 8.33 4.01 -17.67
CA GLY A 142 8.83 5.29 -18.21
C GLY A 142 7.95 6.50 -17.93
N ASP A 143 6.73 6.33 -17.41
CA ASP A 143 5.82 7.43 -17.08
C ASP A 143 5.04 7.17 -15.78
N ALA A 144 5.63 7.62 -14.68
CA ALA A 144 5.06 7.55 -13.34
C ALA A 144 3.80 8.43 -13.13
N THR A 145 3.32 9.14 -14.15
CA THR A 145 2.09 9.95 -14.08
C THR A 145 0.87 9.25 -14.67
N LYS A 146 1.06 8.13 -15.39
CA LYS A 146 0.00 7.38 -16.05
C LYS A 146 -0.21 6.02 -15.37
N ILE A 147 -1.43 5.71 -14.96
CA ILE A 147 -1.78 4.41 -14.34
C ILE A 147 -1.77 3.31 -15.41
N CYS A 148 -1.16 2.16 -15.12
CA CYS A 148 -1.08 1.01 -16.03
C CYS A 148 -2.32 0.10 -15.96
N TYR A 149 -3.48 0.70 -16.21
CA TYR A 149 -4.75 0.00 -16.25
C TYR A 149 -4.86 -0.91 -17.48
N ARG A 150 -5.35 -2.13 -17.27
CA ARG A 150 -5.69 -3.10 -18.33
C ARG A 150 -7.06 -3.70 -18.05
N GLU A 151 -7.68 -4.25 -19.09
CA GLU A 151 -8.95 -4.96 -18.98
C GLU A 151 -9.01 -6.20 -19.88
N SER A 152 -9.96 -7.09 -19.61
CA SER A 152 -10.31 -8.25 -20.43
C SER A 152 -11.78 -8.56 -20.31
N ASP A 153 -12.37 -9.05 -21.40
CA ASP A 153 -13.75 -9.52 -21.43
C ASP A 153 -13.76 -11.06 -21.36
N TYR A 154 -14.55 -11.63 -20.47
CA TYR A 154 -14.72 -13.09 -20.34
C TYR A 154 -16.18 -13.41 -20.01
N LEU A 155 -16.80 -14.27 -20.82
CA LEU A 155 -18.21 -14.66 -20.71
C LEU A 155 -19.21 -13.48 -20.64
N GLY A 156 -18.88 -12.35 -21.27
CA GLY A 156 -19.72 -11.16 -21.31
C GLY A 156 -19.47 -10.16 -20.17
N ASP A 157 -18.64 -10.53 -19.19
CA ASP A 157 -18.23 -9.66 -18.10
C ASP A 157 -16.86 -9.02 -18.37
N LYS A 158 -16.64 -7.84 -17.79
CA LYS A 158 -15.39 -7.08 -17.90
C LYS A 158 -14.59 -7.18 -16.59
N TYR A 159 -13.30 -7.48 -16.72
CA TYR A 159 -12.35 -7.62 -15.61
C TYR A 159 -11.21 -6.63 -15.76
N HIS A 160 -10.67 -6.17 -14.64
CA HIS A 160 -9.67 -5.09 -14.58
C HIS A 160 -8.38 -5.53 -13.91
N PHE A 161 -7.25 -5.01 -14.38
CA PHE A 161 -5.92 -5.41 -13.94
C PHE A 161 -4.97 -4.22 -13.80
N CYS A 162 -4.05 -4.33 -12.85
CA CYS A 162 -3.06 -3.31 -12.53
C CYS A 162 -1.74 -3.46 -13.30
N SER A 163 -1.65 -4.39 -14.26
CA SER A 163 -0.49 -4.58 -15.13
C SER A 163 -0.81 -5.55 -16.26
N ASP A 164 0.02 -5.53 -17.31
CA ASP A 164 -0.01 -6.54 -18.37
C ASP A 164 0.16 -7.96 -17.81
N HIS A 165 0.97 -8.12 -16.76
CA HIS A 165 1.22 -9.43 -16.15
C HIS A 165 0.03 -9.97 -15.37
N CYS A 166 -0.66 -9.12 -14.61
CA CYS A 166 -1.89 -9.56 -13.93
C CYS A 166 -2.98 -9.92 -14.93
N LYS A 167 -3.10 -9.17 -16.04
CA LYS A 167 -4.00 -9.50 -17.14
C LYS A 167 -3.63 -10.84 -17.78
N GLU A 168 -2.37 -11.05 -18.13
CA GLU A 168 -1.91 -12.30 -18.75
C GLU A 168 -2.13 -13.52 -17.84
N ILE A 169 -1.93 -13.38 -16.52
CA ILE A 169 -2.23 -14.45 -15.56
C ILE A 169 -3.73 -14.78 -15.58
N PHE A 170 -4.60 -13.75 -15.60
CA PHE A 170 -6.03 -13.96 -15.72
C PHE A 170 -6.40 -14.62 -17.04
N ASP A 171 -5.91 -14.14 -18.18
CA ASP A 171 -6.24 -14.67 -19.50
C ASP A 171 -5.86 -16.16 -19.64
N ASN A 172 -4.85 -16.62 -18.89
CA ASN A 172 -4.41 -18.01 -18.90
C ASN A 172 -5.25 -18.93 -17.99
N GLU A 173 -5.84 -18.42 -16.91
CA GLU A 173 -6.67 -19.19 -15.98
C GLU A 173 -7.95 -18.41 -15.57
N PRO A 174 -8.77 -17.95 -16.52
CA PRO A 174 -9.87 -17.04 -16.20
C PRO A 174 -10.90 -17.71 -15.30
N GLU A 175 -11.20 -19.01 -15.50
CA GLU A 175 -12.15 -19.78 -14.69
C GLU A 175 -11.81 -19.73 -13.20
N LYS A 176 -10.53 -19.57 -12.86
CA LYS A 176 -10.06 -19.45 -11.48
C LYS A 176 -10.26 -18.04 -10.93
N PHE A 177 -9.83 -17.02 -11.68
CA PHE A 177 -9.79 -15.64 -11.18
C PHE A 177 -11.13 -14.91 -11.27
N VAL A 178 -12.10 -15.38 -12.07
CA VAL A 178 -13.48 -14.87 -11.99
C VAL A 178 -14.14 -15.15 -10.63
N GLN A 179 -13.58 -16.07 -9.84
CA GLN A 179 -14.04 -16.39 -8.49
C GLN A 179 -13.38 -15.52 -7.40
N SER A 180 -12.54 -14.55 -7.77
CA SER A 180 -11.86 -13.65 -6.82
C SER A 180 -12.88 -12.91 -5.94
N TRP A 181 -12.76 -13.07 -4.62
CA TRP A 181 -13.54 -12.32 -3.65
C TRP A 181 -12.93 -10.93 -3.46
N LEU A 182 -13.32 -9.97 -4.30
CA LEU A 182 -12.76 -8.61 -4.28
C LEU A 182 -13.45 -7.74 -3.21
N PRO A 183 -12.76 -7.30 -2.13
CA PRO A 183 -13.44 -6.71 -0.97
C PRO A 183 -14.34 -5.51 -1.30
N PRO A 184 -13.95 -4.50 -2.10
CA PRO A 184 -14.84 -3.39 -2.45
C PRO A 184 -16.12 -3.82 -3.16
N GLN A 185 -16.05 -4.80 -4.05
CA GLN A 185 -17.25 -5.32 -4.73
C GLN A 185 -18.17 -6.04 -3.75
N GLN A 186 -17.59 -6.76 -2.80
CA GLN A 186 -18.33 -7.49 -1.77
C GLN A 186 -19.01 -6.55 -0.77
N VAL A 187 -18.36 -5.42 -0.45
CA VAL A 187 -19.00 -4.31 0.28
C VAL A 187 -20.19 -3.77 -0.50
N TYR A 188 -20.03 -3.47 -1.80
CA TYR A 188 -21.13 -2.97 -2.62
C TYR A 188 -22.26 -4.00 -2.83
N GLN A 189 -21.96 -5.29 -2.77
CA GLN A 189 -22.96 -6.37 -2.78
C GLN A 189 -23.67 -6.54 -1.42
N GLY A 190 -23.18 -5.90 -0.36
CA GLY A 190 -23.74 -6.03 1.00
C GLY A 190 -23.27 -7.26 1.78
N ASN A 191 -22.22 -7.93 1.31
CA ASN A 191 -21.70 -9.17 1.93
C ASN A 191 -20.72 -8.92 3.10
N CYS A 192 -20.44 -7.64 3.41
CA CYS A 192 -19.44 -7.23 4.40
C CYS A 192 -20.06 -6.45 5.56
N PHE A 193 -21.26 -6.83 5.98
CA PHE A 193 -21.94 -6.27 7.15
C PHE A 193 -22.37 -7.39 8.09
N LYS A 194 -22.47 -7.10 9.39
CA LYS A 194 -22.99 -8.07 10.36
C LYS A 194 -24.48 -8.35 10.10
N PRO A 195 -25.00 -9.53 10.49
CA PRO A 195 -26.40 -9.91 10.22
C PRO A 195 -27.47 -8.95 10.77
N ASP A 196 -27.13 -8.14 11.77
CA ASP A 196 -28.01 -7.15 12.40
C ASP A 196 -27.88 -5.73 11.81
N ALA A 197 -27.00 -5.53 10.83
CA ALA A 197 -26.89 -4.26 10.12
C ALA A 197 -28.13 -4.03 9.22
N ASP A 198 -28.79 -2.89 9.40
CA ASP A 198 -29.91 -2.46 8.56
C ASP A 198 -29.50 -1.27 7.67
N PRO A 199 -29.15 -1.50 6.39
CA PRO A 199 -28.75 -0.43 5.48
C PRO A 199 -29.90 0.50 5.08
N THR A 200 -31.16 0.17 5.43
CA THR A 200 -32.34 1.00 5.13
C THR A 200 -32.65 2.01 6.23
N LYS A 201 -32.02 1.87 7.40
CA LYS A 201 -32.21 2.77 8.53
C LYS A 201 -31.72 4.18 8.23
N GLU A 202 -32.49 5.18 8.62
CA GLU A 202 -32.07 6.58 8.53
C GLU A 202 -30.75 6.79 9.30
N GLY A 203 -29.78 7.42 8.64
CA GLY A 203 -28.45 7.66 9.21
C GLY A 203 -27.51 6.45 9.20
N PHE A 204 -27.81 5.39 8.44
CA PHE A 204 -26.87 4.28 8.24
C PHE A 204 -25.54 4.77 7.66
N ASP A 205 -24.44 4.47 8.36
CA ASP A 205 -23.09 4.73 7.90
C ASP A 205 -22.46 3.42 7.39
N PRO A 206 -22.33 3.24 6.06
CA PRO A 206 -21.78 2.02 5.48
C PRO A 206 -20.31 1.81 5.83
N LEU A 207 -19.54 2.88 6.06
CA LEU A 207 -18.14 2.73 6.47
C LEU A 207 -18.10 2.18 7.90
N MET A 208 -18.86 2.75 8.83
CA MET A 208 -18.86 2.25 10.22
C MET A 208 -19.38 0.81 10.32
N ALA A 209 -20.41 0.44 9.55
CA ALA A 209 -20.88 -0.94 9.49
C ALA A 209 -19.80 -1.90 8.94
N LEU A 210 -19.01 -1.45 7.96
CA LEU A 210 -17.88 -2.23 7.43
C LEU A 210 -16.77 -2.39 8.47
N LEU A 211 -16.39 -1.32 9.17
CA LEU A 211 -15.35 -1.37 10.20
C LEU A 211 -15.76 -2.30 11.36
N ASP A 212 -17.05 -2.30 11.71
CA ASP A 212 -17.60 -3.24 12.68
C ASP A 212 -17.57 -4.69 12.17
N TYR A 213 -17.87 -4.94 10.90
CA TYR A 213 -17.69 -6.26 10.27
C TYR A 213 -16.23 -6.74 10.31
N TYR A 214 -15.27 -5.83 10.17
CA TYR A 214 -13.83 -6.12 10.33
C TYR A 214 -13.41 -6.33 11.79
N ASN A 215 -14.28 -6.07 12.77
CA ASN A 215 -13.97 -6.01 14.20
C ASN A 215 -12.84 -5.02 14.51
N LEU A 216 -12.83 -3.88 13.81
CA LEU A 216 -11.81 -2.84 13.98
C LEU A 216 -12.24 -1.88 15.11
N ASN A 217 -11.37 -1.65 16.08
CA ASN A 217 -11.61 -0.66 17.14
C ASN A 217 -11.34 0.75 16.59
N VAL A 218 -12.38 1.38 16.06
CA VAL A 218 -12.28 2.70 15.42
C VAL A 218 -11.77 3.76 16.41
N GLY A 219 -10.77 4.53 16.01
CA GLY A 219 -10.08 5.52 16.85
C GLY A 219 -8.88 4.95 17.63
N ARG A 220 -8.74 3.62 17.67
CA ARG A 220 -7.61 2.94 18.31
C ARG A 220 -6.72 2.25 17.29
N ASP A 221 -7.30 1.40 16.45
CA ASP A 221 -6.54 0.53 15.54
C ASP A 221 -6.21 1.20 14.19
N ASN A 222 -6.91 2.29 13.87
CA ASN A 222 -6.87 2.99 12.58
C ASN A 222 -6.52 4.48 12.76
N PHE A 223 -6.49 5.23 11.65
CA PHE A 223 -6.11 6.65 11.59
C PHE A 223 -4.61 6.91 11.82
N ASP A 224 -4.24 8.18 11.90
CA ASP A 224 -2.84 8.59 11.96
C ASP A 224 -2.13 8.16 13.25
N PHE A 225 -0.81 7.97 13.17
CA PHE A 225 -0.01 7.63 14.34
C PHE A 225 -0.02 8.79 15.34
N GLU A 226 0.08 10.03 14.86
CA GLU A 226 -0.05 11.21 15.70
C GLU A 226 -1.44 11.27 16.37
N GLY A 227 -1.45 11.29 17.71
CA GLY A 227 -2.66 11.28 18.53
C GLY A 227 -3.19 9.89 18.87
N SER A 228 -2.65 8.82 18.27
CA SER A 228 -3.06 7.44 18.54
C SER A 228 -2.73 6.99 19.98
N GLU A 229 -3.41 5.92 20.42
CA GLU A 229 -3.05 5.24 21.67
C GLU A 229 -1.63 4.66 21.59
N ASP A 230 -1.23 4.15 20.42
CA ASP A 230 0.10 3.61 20.20
C ASP A 230 1.18 4.67 20.42
N GLN A 231 1.02 5.90 19.90
CA GLN A 231 1.98 6.98 20.14
C GLN A 231 2.14 7.26 21.63
N LYS A 232 1.04 7.29 22.39
CA LYS A 232 1.06 7.50 23.85
C LYS A 232 1.79 6.38 24.57
N ASN A 233 1.51 5.13 24.20
CA ASN A 233 2.17 3.95 24.77
C ASN A 233 3.68 3.96 24.49
N PHE A 234 4.08 4.23 23.24
CA PHE A 234 5.50 4.33 22.88
C PHE A 234 6.22 5.44 23.63
N ALA A 235 5.61 6.62 23.74
CA ALA A 235 6.19 7.73 24.50
C ALA A 235 6.38 7.36 25.98
N ALA A 236 5.36 6.75 26.60
CA ALA A 236 5.44 6.31 27.99
C ALA A 236 6.55 5.26 28.21
N TRP A 237 6.68 4.28 27.32
CA TRP A 237 7.74 3.26 27.41
C TRP A 237 9.15 3.82 27.20
N ARG A 238 9.29 4.87 26.40
CA ARG A 238 10.57 5.56 26.17
C ARG A 238 10.86 6.68 27.20
N GLY A 239 9.91 6.99 28.08
CA GLY A 239 10.02 8.10 29.02
C GLY A 239 9.97 9.48 28.34
N GLU A 240 9.35 9.57 27.16
CA GLU A 240 9.17 10.81 26.41
C GLU A 240 7.88 11.52 26.86
N VAL A 241 7.91 12.86 26.92
CA VAL A 241 6.71 13.67 27.16
C VAL A 241 6.17 14.15 25.82
N LEU A 242 4.94 13.77 25.49
CA LEU A 242 4.28 14.26 24.27
C LEU A 242 3.96 15.75 24.41
N GLN A 243 4.35 16.55 23.41
CA GLN A 243 3.96 17.96 23.34
C GLN A 243 2.48 18.07 22.93
N GLY A 244 1.65 18.67 23.80
CA GLY A 244 0.22 18.91 23.51
C GLY A 244 -0.73 18.48 24.62
N GLU A 245 -0.28 17.68 25.59
CA GLU A 245 -1.02 17.47 26.84
C GLU A 245 -0.77 18.65 27.79
N ALA A 246 -1.42 19.78 27.51
CA ALA A 246 -1.69 20.74 28.56
C ALA A 246 -2.58 20.06 29.61
N LYS A 247 -2.12 20.07 30.86
CA LYS A 247 -2.93 19.72 32.05
C LYS A 247 -4.27 20.45 32.06
#